data_AF-A0A7C3AYQ8-F1
#
_entry.id   AF-A0A7C3AYQ8-F1
#
_cell.length_a   1.000
_cell.length_b   1.000
_cell.length_c   1.000
_cell.angle_alpha   90.00
_cell.angle_beta   90.00
_cell.angle_gamma   90.00
#
_symmetry.space_group_name_H-M   'P 1'
#
loop_
_entity.id
_entity.type
_entity.pdbx_description
1 polymer ?
#
loop_
_entity_poly.entity_id
_entity_poly.type
_entity_poly.pdbx_seq_one_letter_code
_entity_poly.pdbx_strand_id
1 'polypeptide(L)'
;MNVRKLFILLIGLTWPFLGLGLMALHFGYLPSGATLVAEVIGLFLAGILSGCLFIAAYSGLNSPLGRGMIHVGYLLFAPLGLMAALVAPSPLEAATGISMFTIIIATPMAIILYGNLVVAAGLGITGGLALSAKVLASRF
;
A
#
# COMPACT_ATOMS: atom_id res chain seq x y z
N MET A 1 -11.57 4.62 -20.96
CA MET A 1 -11.08 4.74 -19.57
C MET A 1 -9.76 5.50 -19.59
N ASN A 2 -9.56 6.51 -18.74
CA ASN A 2 -8.32 7.32 -18.73
C ASN A 2 -7.12 6.47 -18.27
N VAL A 3 -5.94 6.62 -18.86
CA VAL A 3 -4.72 5.84 -18.57
C VAL A 3 -4.39 5.84 -17.08
N ARG A 4 -4.56 6.98 -16.39
CA ARG A 4 -4.34 7.10 -14.94
C ARG A 4 -5.30 6.20 -14.14
N LYS A 5 -6.57 6.12 -14.54
CA LYS A 5 -7.58 5.28 -13.88
C LYS A 5 -7.28 3.80 -14.06
N LEU A 6 -6.86 3.41 -15.27
CA LEU A 6 -6.43 2.04 -15.56
C LEU A 6 -5.21 1.66 -14.70
N PHE A 7 -4.22 2.55 -14.58
CA PHE A 7 -3.04 2.30 -13.76
C PHE A 7 -3.37 2.07 -12.28
N ILE A 8 -4.23 2.92 -11.69
CA ILE A 8 -4.68 2.75 -10.29
C ILE A 8 -5.38 1.40 -10.13
N LEU A 9 -6.25 1.04 -11.07
CA LEU A 9 -6.98 -0.22 -11.04
C LEU A 9 -6.03 -1.42 -11.11
N LEU A 10 -5.01 -1.36 -11.97
CA LEU A 10 -4.01 -2.42 -12.08
C LEU A 10 -3.19 -2.59 -10.80
N ILE A 11 -2.76 -1.49 -10.17
CA ILE A 11 -2.10 -1.57 -8.85
C ILE A 11 -3.07 -2.16 -7.82
N GLY A 12 -4.30 -1.69 -7.78
CA GLY A 12 -5.36 -2.19 -6.90
C GLY A 12 -5.54 -3.70 -7.02
N LEU A 13 -5.60 -4.22 -8.24
CA LEU A 13 -5.72 -5.66 -8.49
C LEU A 13 -4.46 -6.44 -8.11
N THR A 14 -3.28 -5.84 -8.27
CA THR A 14 -2.00 -6.52 -7.98
C THR A 14 -1.83 -6.83 -6.49
N TRP A 15 -2.33 -5.95 -5.61
CA TRP A 15 -2.18 -6.09 -4.17
C TRP A 15 -2.82 -7.35 -3.58
N PRO A 16 -4.09 -7.71 -3.87
CA PRO A 16 -4.68 -8.98 -3.46
C PRO A 16 -3.90 -10.20 -3.92
N PHE A 17 -3.48 -10.25 -5.19
CA PHE A 17 -2.74 -11.40 -5.72
C PHE A 17 -1.39 -11.58 -5.03
N LEU A 18 -0.63 -10.49 -4.87
CA LEU A 18 0.64 -10.52 -4.16
C LEU A 18 0.46 -10.82 -2.68
N GLY A 19 -0.54 -10.21 -2.04
CA GLY A 19 -0.83 -10.37 -0.62
C GLY A 19 -1.19 -11.81 -0.26
N LEU A 20 -2.18 -12.37 -0.95
CA LEU A 20 -2.59 -13.76 -0.74
C LEU A 20 -1.48 -14.76 -1.14
N GLY A 21 -0.75 -14.47 -2.23
CA GLY A 21 0.40 -15.28 -2.63
C GLY A 21 1.49 -15.30 -1.56
N LEU A 22 1.78 -14.15 -0.95
CA LEU A 22 2.72 -14.05 0.16
C LEU A 22 2.21 -14.75 1.42
N MET A 23 0.92 -14.67 1.73
CA MET A 23 0.36 -15.45 2.85
C MET A 23 0.52 -16.95 2.67
N ALA A 24 0.19 -17.46 1.48
CA ALA A 24 0.34 -18.88 1.18
C ALA A 24 1.81 -19.33 1.25
N LEU A 25 2.74 -18.55 0.68
CA LEU A 25 4.15 -18.95 0.55
C LEU A 25 4.97 -18.68 1.81
N HIS A 26 4.76 -17.54 2.47
CA HIS A 26 5.58 -17.10 3.59
C HIS A 26 5.01 -17.49 4.94
N PHE A 27 3.68 -17.37 5.10
CA PHE A 27 3.01 -17.68 6.36
C PHE A 27 2.42 -19.10 6.39
N GLY A 28 2.43 -19.82 5.26
CA GLY A 28 1.90 -21.19 5.15
C GLY A 28 0.39 -21.26 5.42
N TYR A 29 -0.31 -20.14 5.28
CA TYR A 29 -1.71 -19.98 5.66
C TYR A 29 -2.45 -19.21 4.57
N LEU A 30 -3.66 -19.68 4.24
CA LEU A 30 -4.59 -18.93 3.40
C LEU A 30 -5.91 -18.80 4.16
N PRO A 31 -6.39 -17.57 4.42
CA PRO A 31 -7.66 -17.37 5.10
C PRO A 31 -8.82 -17.95 4.29
N SER A 32 -9.93 -18.25 4.98
CA SER A 32 -11.12 -18.87 4.36
C SER A 32 -12.42 -18.25 4.85
N GLY A 33 -13.49 -18.36 4.05
CA GLY A 33 -14.80 -17.81 4.39
C GLY A 33 -14.81 -16.27 4.45
N ALA A 34 -15.41 -15.71 5.49
CA ALA A 34 -15.60 -14.26 5.61
C ALA A 34 -14.28 -13.48 5.80
N THR A 35 -13.27 -14.07 6.43
CA THR A 35 -11.95 -13.44 6.62
C THR A 35 -11.23 -13.26 5.29
N LEU A 36 -11.26 -14.28 4.41
CA LEU A 36 -10.70 -14.19 3.06
C LEU A 36 -11.31 -13.03 2.27
N VAL A 37 -12.63 -12.90 2.30
CA VAL A 37 -13.33 -11.83 1.57
C VAL A 37 -12.93 -10.46 2.14
N ALA A 38 -12.88 -10.34 3.47
CA ALA A 38 -12.48 -9.11 4.14
C ALA A 38 -11.04 -8.71 3.79
N GLU A 39 -10.11 -9.66 3.77
CA GLU A 39 -8.72 -9.41 3.38
C GLU A 39 -8.58 -9.03 1.91
N VAL A 40 -9.25 -9.73 0.99
CA VAL A 40 -9.22 -9.40 -0.43
C VAL A 40 -9.72 -7.98 -0.67
N ILE A 41 -10.83 -7.60 -0.03
CA ILE A 41 -11.38 -6.25 -0.11
C ILE A 41 -10.39 -5.24 0.47
N GLY A 42 -9.82 -5.53 1.65
CA GLY A 42 -8.82 -4.69 2.30
C GLY A 42 -7.60 -4.45 1.41
N LEU A 43 -7.01 -5.51 0.87
CA LEU A 43 -5.83 -5.46 0.01
C LEU A 43 -6.14 -4.73 -1.30
N PHE A 44 -7.32 -4.95 -1.89
CA PHE A 44 -7.73 -4.28 -3.11
C PHE A 44 -7.86 -2.77 -2.91
N LEU A 45 -8.56 -2.36 -1.84
CA LEU A 45 -8.71 -0.95 -1.48
C LEU A 45 -7.36 -0.32 -1.11
N ALA A 46 -6.53 -1.06 -0.39
CA ALA A 46 -5.18 -0.61 -0.04
C ALA A 46 -4.32 -0.38 -1.29
N GLY A 47 -4.40 -1.27 -2.29
CA GLY A 47 -3.72 -1.10 -3.57
C GLY A 47 -4.25 0.09 -4.38
N ILE A 48 -5.56 0.31 -4.41
CA ILE A 48 -6.14 1.50 -5.06
C ILE A 48 -5.60 2.78 -4.40
N LEU A 49 -5.65 2.85 -3.07
CA LEU A 49 -5.17 4.02 -2.32
C LEU A 49 -3.67 4.22 -2.51
N SER A 50 -2.90 3.15 -2.55
CA SER A 50 -1.47 3.17 -2.83
C SER A 50 -1.17 3.74 -4.22
N GLY A 51 -1.93 3.32 -5.24
CA GLY A 51 -1.84 3.89 -6.59
C GLY A 51 -2.25 5.37 -6.64
N CYS A 52 -3.26 5.77 -5.89
CA CYS A 52 -3.66 7.18 -5.75
C CYS A 52 -2.56 8.02 -5.09
N LEU A 53 -1.96 7.52 -4.00
CA LEU A 53 -0.85 8.18 -3.30
C LEU A 53 0.36 8.36 -4.22
N PHE A 54 0.71 7.31 -4.97
CA PHE A 54 1.78 7.37 -5.97
C PHE A 54 1.52 8.48 -6.99
N ILE A 55 0.31 8.51 -7.58
CA ILE A 55 -0.03 9.53 -8.58
C ILE A 55 -0.04 10.94 -7.98
N ALA A 56 -0.57 11.10 -6.76
CA ALA A 56 -0.58 12.38 -6.07
C ALA A 56 0.85 12.91 -5.88
N ALA A 57 1.73 12.08 -5.31
CA ALA A 57 3.14 12.41 -5.10
C ALA A 57 3.87 12.68 -6.42
N TYR A 58 3.65 11.84 -7.44
CA TYR A 58 4.24 11.99 -8.76
C TYR A 58 3.82 13.29 -9.45
N SER A 59 2.55 13.68 -9.33
CA SER A 59 2.03 14.91 -9.92
C SER A 59 2.47 16.19 -9.20
N GLY A 60 2.86 16.08 -7.92
CA GLY A 60 3.40 17.20 -7.15
C GLY A 60 4.83 17.59 -7.53
N LEU A 61 5.56 16.75 -8.29
CA LEU A 61 6.95 16.97 -8.66
C LEU A 61 7.12 17.21 -10.17
N ASN A 62 7.71 18.35 -10.51
CA ASN A 62 7.94 18.76 -11.91
C ASN A 62 9.35 18.44 -12.43
N SER A 63 10.29 18.00 -11.57
CA SER A 63 11.65 17.65 -12.01
C SER A 63 11.76 16.16 -12.39
N PRO A 64 12.56 15.79 -13.41
CA PRO A 64 12.84 14.40 -13.75
C PRO A 64 13.45 13.62 -12.58
N LEU A 65 14.39 14.23 -11.85
CA LEU A 65 14.99 13.65 -10.65
C LEU A 65 13.94 13.34 -9.58
N GLY A 66 12.99 14.26 -9.35
CA GLY A 66 11.95 14.08 -8.35
C GLY A 66 10.96 12.98 -8.72
N ARG A 67 10.57 12.92 -9.99
CA ARG A 67 9.74 11.82 -10.49
C ARG A 67 10.45 10.47 -10.37
N GLY A 68 11.74 10.42 -10.67
CA GLY A 68 12.57 9.22 -10.46
C GLY A 68 12.61 8.77 -9.00
N MET A 69 12.82 9.70 -8.07
CA MET A 69 12.80 9.41 -6.63
C MET A 69 11.46 8.86 -6.14
N ILE A 70 10.34 9.35 -6.67
CA ILE A 70 9.01 8.82 -6.34
C ILE A 70 8.83 7.37 -6.82
N HIS A 71 9.35 7.02 -8.00
CA HIS A 71 9.37 5.63 -8.45
C HIS A 71 10.19 4.73 -7.52
N VAL A 72 11.38 5.20 -7.12
CA VAL A 72 12.24 4.46 -6.16
C VAL A 72 11.54 4.30 -4.82
N GLY A 73 10.92 5.36 -4.30
CA GLY A 73 10.17 5.32 -3.05
C GLY A 73 9.02 4.33 -3.11
N TYR A 74 8.25 4.34 -4.19
CA TYR A 74 7.17 3.37 -4.35
C TYR A 74 7.67 1.94 -4.44
N LEU A 75 8.72 1.69 -5.23
CA LEU A 75 9.27 0.34 -5.43
C LEU A 75 9.86 -0.26 -4.15
N LEU A 76 10.46 0.57 -3.29
CA LEU A 76 11.01 0.12 -2.02
C LEU A 76 9.94 -0.07 -0.94
N PHE A 77 8.96 0.84 -0.86
CA PHE A 77 8.01 0.88 0.26
C PHE A 77 6.68 0.19 -0.02
N ALA A 78 6.29 -0.05 -1.27
CA ALA A 78 5.08 -0.82 -1.58
C ALA A 78 5.15 -2.28 -1.10
N PRO A 79 6.26 -3.03 -1.28
CA PRO A 79 6.39 -4.37 -0.71
C PRO A 79 6.35 -4.36 0.83
N LEU A 80 6.99 -3.37 1.46
CA LEU A 80 6.98 -3.21 2.92
C LEU A 80 5.57 -2.88 3.44
N GLY A 81 4.84 -2.00 2.74
CA GLY A 81 3.45 -1.68 3.06
C GLY A 81 2.55 -2.89 2.90
N LEU A 82 2.74 -3.69 1.84
CA LEU A 82 2.01 -4.93 1.67
C LEU A 82 2.28 -5.92 2.81
N MET A 83 3.53 -6.03 3.28
CA MET A 83 3.86 -6.85 4.45
C MET A 83 3.22 -6.34 5.74
N ALA A 84 3.26 -5.03 5.98
CA ALA A 84 2.61 -4.41 7.13
C ALA A 84 1.08 -4.63 7.12
N ALA A 85 0.47 -4.53 5.93
CA ALA A 85 -0.94 -4.82 5.70
C ALA A 85 -1.31 -6.26 6.07
N LEU A 86 -0.47 -7.25 5.74
CA LEU A 86 -0.74 -8.66 6.03
C LEU A 86 -0.57 -9.02 7.52
N VAL A 87 0.28 -8.31 8.24
CA VAL A 87 0.47 -8.54 9.69
C VAL A 87 -0.61 -7.84 10.52
N ALA A 88 -1.19 -6.74 10.02
CA ALA A 88 -2.13 -5.91 10.75
C ALA A 88 -3.41 -6.62 11.29
N PRO A 89 -3.99 -7.62 10.60
CA PRO A 89 -5.16 -8.35 11.10
C PRO A 89 -4.86 -9.33 12.25
N SER A 90 -3.61 -9.76 12.43
CA SER A 90 -3.25 -10.80 13.41
C SER A 90 -3.70 -10.52 14.86
N PRO A 91 -3.68 -9.27 15.37
CA PRO A 91 -4.18 -8.99 16.72
C PRO A 91 -5.71 -9.07 16.82
N LEU A 92 -6.43 -8.86 15.70
CA LEU A 92 -7.88 -9.01 15.63
C LEU A 92 -8.30 -10.48 15.58
N GLU A 93 -7.55 -11.31 14.85
CA GLU A 93 -7.82 -12.76 14.82
C GLU A 93 -7.51 -13.45 16.15
N ALA A 94 -6.49 -12.96 16.88
CA ALA A 94 -6.11 -13.49 18.19
C ALA A 94 -7.08 -13.12 19.33
N ALA A 95 -7.95 -12.13 19.12
CA ALA A 95 -8.87 -11.66 20.13
C ALA A 95 -10.14 -12.53 20.18
N THR A 96 -10.29 -13.29 21.28
CA THR A 96 -11.46 -14.15 21.51
C THR A 96 -12.72 -13.32 21.79
N GLY A 97 -13.82 -13.60 21.09
CA GLY A 97 -15.13 -12.97 21.33
C GLY A 97 -15.47 -11.78 20.43
N ILE A 98 -14.67 -11.52 19.39
CA ILE A 98 -14.96 -10.47 18.42
C ILE A 98 -16.13 -10.90 17.50
N SER A 99 -17.08 -10.00 17.30
CA SER A 99 -18.22 -10.25 16.40
C SER A 99 -17.75 -10.36 14.93
N MET A 100 -18.44 -11.20 14.14
CA MET A 100 -18.14 -11.35 12.71
C MET A 100 -18.23 -10.02 11.94
N PHE A 101 -19.14 -9.13 12.35
CA PHE A 101 -19.26 -7.79 11.78
C PHE A 101 -18.00 -6.94 12.03
N THR A 102 -17.43 -7.03 13.22
CA THR A 102 -16.19 -6.35 13.56
C THR A 102 -15.03 -6.86 12.72
N ILE A 103 -14.93 -8.18 12.50
CA ILE A 103 -13.89 -8.77 11.63
C ILE A 103 -14.00 -8.24 10.20
N ILE A 104 -15.22 -8.21 9.65
CA ILE A 104 -15.48 -7.79 8.26
C ILE A 104 -15.11 -6.32 8.01
N ILE A 105 -15.23 -5.45 9.02
CA ILE A 105 -14.95 -4.01 8.88
C ILE A 105 -13.52 -3.68 9.30
N ALA A 106 -13.10 -4.17 10.45
CA ALA A 106 -11.85 -3.77 11.04
C ALA A 106 -10.65 -4.39 10.33
N THR A 107 -10.78 -5.60 9.74
CA THR A 107 -9.72 -6.22 8.94
C THR A 107 -9.36 -5.39 7.70
N PRO A 108 -10.32 -5.01 6.81
CA PRO A 108 -10.02 -4.10 5.70
C PRO A 108 -9.44 -2.76 6.17
N MET A 109 -9.99 -2.17 7.24
CA MET A 109 -9.49 -0.90 7.76
C MET A 109 -8.05 -0.99 8.24
N ALA A 110 -7.69 -2.06 8.97
CA ALA A 110 -6.34 -2.30 9.44
C ALA A 110 -5.37 -2.47 8.25
N ILE A 111 -5.74 -3.29 7.27
CA ILE A 111 -4.97 -3.49 6.04
C ILE A 111 -4.71 -2.16 5.32
N ILE A 112 -5.77 -1.36 5.13
CA ILE A 112 -5.69 -0.06 4.46
C ILE A 112 -4.75 0.87 5.20
N LEU A 113 -4.92 1.03 6.52
CA LEU A 113 -4.15 1.95 7.34
C LEU A 113 -2.68 1.56 7.39
N TYR A 114 -2.38 0.31 7.75
CA TYR A 114 -0.99 -0.14 7.91
C TYR A 114 -0.25 -0.15 6.58
N GLY A 115 -0.89 -0.65 5.52
CA GLY A 115 -0.25 -0.72 4.21
C GLY A 115 0.02 0.65 3.60
N ASN A 116 -0.96 1.56 3.66
CA ASN A 116 -0.80 2.90 3.07
C ASN A 116 0.05 3.84 3.93
N LEU A 117 0.12 3.66 5.24
CA LEU A 117 1.00 4.45 6.10
C LEU A 117 2.47 4.27 5.69
N VAL A 118 2.90 3.03 5.46
CA VAL A 118 4.28 2.72 5.03
C VAL A 118 4.55 3.29 3.63
N VAL A 119 3.61 3.13 2.69
CA VAL A 119 3.72 3.70 1.35
C VAL A 119 3.80 5.22 1.39
N ALA A 120 2.92 5.87 2.14
CA ALA A 120 2.91 7.32 2.29
C ALA A 120 4.20 7.85 2.91
N ALA A 121 4.72 7.18 3.95
CA ALA A 121 6.00 7.51 4.56
C ALA A 121 7.15 7.42 3.55
N GLY A 122 7.23 6.33 2.77
CA GLY A 122 8.24 6.13 1.74
C GLY A 122 8.19 7.19 0.64
N LEU A 123 7.00 7.50 0.14
CA LEU A 123 6.78 8.56 -0.86
C LEU A 123 7.14 9.95 -0.30
N GLY A 124 6.81 10.22 0.96
CA GLY A 124 7.16 11.47 1.65
C GLY A 124 8.67 11.64 1.81
N ILE A 125 9.38 10.60 2.26
CA ILE A 125 10.84 10.61 2.45
C ILE A 125 11.54 10.84 1.10
N THR A 126 11.19 10.06 0.09
CA THR A 126 11.83 10.15 -1.24
C THR A 126 11.48 11.45 -1.97
N GLY A 127 10.25 11.93 -1.85
CA GLY A 127 9.84 13.25 -2.36
C GLY A 127 10.57 14.40 -1.66
N GLY A 128 10.72 14.34 -0.34
CA GLY A 128 11.50 15.30 0.43
C GLY A 128 12.97 15.34 0.01
N LEU A 129 13.61 14.17 -0.13
CA LEU A 129 14.98 14.06 -0.62
C LEU A 129 15.16 14.67 -2.01
N ALA A 130 14.20 14.45 -2.92
CA ALA A 130 14.26 15.03 -4.25
C ALA A 130 14.18 16.56 -4.23
N LEU A 131 13.35 17.14 -3.36
CA LEU A 131 13.25 18.58 -3.19
C LEU A 131 14.54 19.15 -2.61
N SER A 132 15.11 18.52 -1.57
CA SER A 132 16.38 18.92 -0.98
C SER A 132 17.53 18.87 -1.98
N ALA A 133 17.63 17.80 -2.77
CA ALA A 133 18.65 17.65 -3.81
C ALA A 133 18.53 18.76 -4.88
N LYS A 134 17.30 19.09 -5.30
CA LYS A 134 17.04 20.18 -6.25
C LYS A 134 17.49 21.54 -5.69
N VAL A 135 17.17 21.84 -4.44
CA VAL A 135 17.55 23.11 -3.78
C VAL A 135 19.06 23.21 -3.66
N LEU A 136 19.74 22.12 -3.30
CA LEU A 136 21.20 22.10 -3.20
C LEU A 136 21.85 22.31 -4.57
N ALA A 137 21.37 21.62 -5.60
CA ALA A 137 21.88 21.74 -6.96
C ALA A 137 21.71 23.16 -7.55
N SER A 138 20.68 23.91 -7.14
CA SER A 138 20.50 25.30 -7.59
C SER A 138 21.45 26.32 -6.95
N ARG A 139 22.25 25.90 -5.95
CA ARG A 139 23.22 26.76 -5.25
C ARG A 139 24.64 26.64 -5.81
N PHE A 140 24.87 25.76 -6.78
CA PHE A 140 26.13 25.56 -7.50
C PHE A 140 25.94 25.88 -8.98
#